data_AF-A0A969FS82-F1
#
_entry.id   AF-A0A969FS82-F1
#
_cell.length_a   1.000
_cell.length_b   1.000
_cell.length_c   1.000
_cell.angle_alpha   90.00
_cell.angle_beta   90.00
_cell.angle_gamma   90.00
#
_symmetry.space_group_name_H-M   'P 1'
#
loop_
_entity.id
_entity.type
_entity.pdbx_description
1 polymer ?
#
loop_
_entity_poly.entity_id
_entity_poly.type
_entity_poly.pdbx_seq_one_letter_code
_entity_poly.pdbx_strand_id
1 'polypeptide(L)'
;MATVGRVRARASGDLLATTLAALAGCATTPPQVVYEPEAMRAEIARRVGPGHGTVEIPYEIDPALVELVREKTRGAPAGRARLAAIVDAVLVKHDLGVTADASRVFEERRGDCISATSLFVGLARAVGMEVVFVEAVGIEDVSAEESLDIYHRHVMAAWGPSPRATLVDFNRIGTEYVRFRVMSDLEALAHFHNTQGYQALRRDDLAEARRRFEIAVALAPELAWARNNLGVALRRTGDLENAEASFRQAISADPAYSSAYANLARLLEGQRRFDEARAMRELA
;
A
#
# COMPACT_ATOMS: atom_id res chain seq x y z
N MET A 1 -18.22 10.69 -11.10
CA MET A 1 -18.47 9.34 -11.66
C MET A 1 -17.48 9.12 -12.80
N ALA A 2 -16.59 8.13 -12.71
CA ALA A 2 -15.66 7.77 -13.78
C ALA A 2 -16.12 6.46 -14.45
N THR A 3 -16.12 6.44 -15.78
CA THR A 3 -16.64 5.34 -16.62
C THR A 3 -15.68 4.14 -16.67
N VAL A 4 -16.25 2.94 -16.67
CA VAL A 4 -15.62 1.64 -16.38
C VAL A 4 -15.05 0.97 -17.64
N GLY A 5 -13.80 0.51 -17.60
CA GLY A 5 -13.25 -0.48 -18.53
C GLY A 5 -13.02 -1.83 -17.81
N ARG A 6 -13.38 -2.96 -18.43
CA ARG A 6 -13.08 -4.32 -17.92
C ARG A 6 -11.87 -4.91 -18.65
N VAL A 7 -10.97 -5.61 -17.95
CA VAL A 7 -9.87 -6.37 -18.57
C VAL A 7 -9.63 -7.71 -17.86
N ARG A 8 -9.39 -8.75 -18.68
CA ARG A 8 -8.92 -10.09 -18.28
C ARG A 8 -7.40 -10.19 -18.31
N ALA A 9 -6.79 -10.54 -17.19
CA ALA A 9 -5.39 -11.00 -17.14
C ALA A 9 -5.26 -12.45 -17.65
N ARG A 10 -4.20 -12.79 -18.40
CA ARG A 10 -3.85 -14.18 -18.75
C ARG A 10 -2.65 -14.61 -17.92
N ALA A 11 -2.79 -15.69 -17.15
CA ALA A 11 -1.69 -16.35 -16.47
C ALA A 11 -0.95 -17.32 -17.42
N SER A 12 0.39 -17.36 -17.37
CA SER A 12 1.21 -18.42 -17.97
C SER A 12 2.04 -19.12 -16.87
N GLY A 13 2.17 -20.43 -16.96
CA GLY A 13 2.56 -21.32 -15.86
C GLY A 13 3.98 -21.14 -15.28
N ASP A 14 4.08 -21.56 -14.01
CA ASP A 14 5.20 -22.01 -13.17
C ASP A 14 6.54 -21.23 -13.11
N LEU A 15 6.74 -20.19 -13.90
CA LEU A 15 7.69 -19.10 -13.65
C LEU A 15 7.01 -17.77 -13.99
N LEU A 16 6.77 -16.99 -12.93
CA LEU A 16 6.31 -15.58 -12.87
C LEU A 16 5.73 -15.00 -14.18
N ALA A 17 4.44 -15.21 -14.40
CA ALA A 17 3.70 -14.45 -15.40
C ALA A 17 3.36 -13.05 -14.87
N THR A 18 4.12 -12.06 -15.30
CA THR A 18 3.77 -10.64 -15.18
C THR A 18 2.49 -10.35 -15.95
N THR A 19 1.43 -9.86 -15.30
CA THR A 19 0.30 -9.31 -16.06
C THR A 19 0.63 -7.88 -16.46
N LEU A 20 1.14 -7.70 -17.68
CA LEU A 20 1.19 -6.40 -18.34
C LEU A 20 -0.19 -6.10 -18.95
N ALA A 21 -1.10 -5.54 -18.15
CA ALA A 21 -2.39 -5.08 -18.65
C ALA A 21 -2.31 -3.62 -19.13
N ALA A 22 -2.76 -3.35 -20.36
CA ALA A 22 -3.03 -1.99 -20.81
C ALA A 22 -4.47 -1.63 -20.43
N LEU A 23 -4.64 -0.73 -19.46
CA LEU A 23 -5.98 -0.28 -19.04
C LEU A 23 -6.29 1.10 -19.58
N ALA A 24 -7.49 1.22 -20.15
CA ALA A 24 -8.06 2.49 -20.57
C ALA A 24 -9.10 3.01 -19.57
N GLY A 25 -8.86 4.21 -19.02
CA GLY A 25 -9.80 4.92 -18.17
C GLY A 25 -9.55 6.44 -18.18
N CYS A 26 -10.60 7.24 -18.26
CA CYS A 26 -10.52 8.69 -18.13
C CYS A 26 -10.63 9.07 -16.65
N ALA A 27 -9.55 9.54 -16.06
CA ALA A 27 -9.56 10.25 -14.78
C ALA A 27 -8.55 11.40 -14.89
N THR A 28 -8.98 12.61 -14.53
CA THR A 28 -8.05 13.70 -14.21
C THR A 28 -7.35 13.29 -12.92
N THR A 29 -6.11 12.84 -13.03
CA THR A 29 -5.28 12.53 -11.87
C THR A 29 -4.88 13.85 -11.21
N PRO A 30 -5.07 14.03 -9.89
CA PRO A 30 -4.38 15.11 -9.19
C PRO A 30 -2.86 14.99 -9.43
N PRO A 31 -2.09 16.08 -9.36
CA PRO A 31 -0.66 16.04 -9.65
C PRO A 31 0.01 14.98 -8.78
N GLN A 32 0.64 14.02 -9.44
CA GLN A 32 1.42 12.99 -8.78
C GLN A 32 2.60 13.67 -8.08
N VAL A 33 2.71 13.45 -6.76
CA VAL A 33 3.88 13.93 -6.01
C VAL A 33 4.90 12.80 -5.95
N VAL A 34 5.89 12.91 -6.82
CA VAL A 34 7.12 12.11 -6.78
C VAL A 34 8.15 12.90 -5.98
N TYR A 35 8.74 12.26 -4.97
CA TYR A 35 9.76 12.91 -4.17
C TYR A 35 11.14 12.41 -4.56
N GLU A 36 12.08 13.34 -4.71
CA GLU A 36 13.49 13.02 -4.66
C GLU A 36 13.89 12.51 -3.26
N PRO A 37 14.92 11.66 -3.12
CA PRO A 37 15.23 11.00 -1.84
C PRO A 37 15.42 11.95 -0.65
N GLU A 38 16.10 13.08 -0.84
CA GLU A 38 16.31 14.07 0.23
C GLU A 38 15.02 14.80 0.60
N ALA A 39 14.20 15.15 -0.40
CA ALA A 39 12.91 15.80 -0.18
C ALA A 39 11.94 14.86 0.55
N MET A 40 11.95 13.56 0.21
CA MET A 40 11.18 12.54 0.92
C MET A 40 11.57 12.47 2.40
N ARG A 41 12.87 12.38 2.70
CA ARG A 41 13.35 12.35 4.09
C ARG A 41 12.96 13.59 4.90
N ALA A 42 13.07 14.77 4.30
CA ALA A 42 12.65 16.02 4.94
C ALA A 42 11.14 16.04 5.23
N GLU A 43 10.33 15.58 4.28
CA GLU A 43 8.88 15.53 4.43
C GLU A 43 8.44 14.50 5.47
N ILE A 44 9.09 13.34 5.53
CA ILE A 44 8.89 12.33 6.59
C ILE A 44 9.21 12.94 7.96
N ALA A 45 10.37 13.59 8.11
CA ALA A 45 10.76 14.20 9.37
C ALA A 45 9.76 15.25 9.84
N ARG A 46 9.18 16.03 8.91
CA ARG A 46 8.14 17.03 9.19
C ARG A 46 6.83 16.40 9.65
N ARG A 47 6.41 15.28 9.05
CA ARG A 47 5.10 14.65 9.33
C ARG A 47 5.11 13.72 10.53
N VAL A 48 6.12 12.86 10.62
CA VAL A 48 6.21 11.77 11.63
C VAL A 48 6.85 12.28 12.92
N GLY A 49 7.82 13.19 12.82
CA GLY A 49 8.60 13.65 13.96
C GLY A 49 9.60 12.59 14.47
N PRO A 50 10.37 12.91 15.53
CA PRO A 50 11.49 12.07 15.99
C PRO A 50 11.07 10.86 16.83
N GLY A 51 9.80 10.76 17.26
CA GLY A 51 9.33 9.75 18.19
C GLY A 51 9.27 8.32 17.65
N HIS A 52 9.38 8.14 16.32
CA HIS A 52 9.17 6.86 15.65
C HIS A 52 10.46 6.20 15.15
N GLY A 53 11.62 6.78 15.49
CA GLY A 53 12.92 6.34 14.99
C GLY A 53 13.08 6.59 13.49
N THR A 54 14.01 5.88 12.86
CA THR A 54 14.19 5.94 11.41
C THR A 54 13.01 5.29 10.70
N VAL A 55 12.34 6.06 9.85
CA VAL A 55 11.26 5.57 8.99
C VAL A 55 11.88 4.95 7.73
N GLU A 56 11.66 3.65 7.55
CA GLU A 56 12.07 2.88 6.39
C GLU A 56 11.35 3.37 5.12
N ILE A 57 12.09 3.55 4.01
CA ILE A 57 11.56 3.94 2.70
C ILE A 57 11.79 2.77 1.73
N PRO A 58 10.76 1.99 1.36
CA PRO A 58 10.94 0.69 0.73
C PRO A 58 11.35 0.75 -0.75
N TYR A 59 11.36 1.95 -1.34
CA TYR A 59 11.75 2.21 -2.72
C TYR A 59 13.06 3.03 -2.83
N GLU A 60 13.77 3.22 -1.71
CA GLU A 60 15.18 3.65 -1.74
C GLU A 60 16.05 2.42 -2.07
N ILE A 61 16.87 2.52 -3.12
CA ILE A 61 17.60 1.38 -3.67
C ILE A 61 19.10 1.54 -3.46
N ASP A 62 19.75 0.46 -3.03
CA ASP A 62 21.21 0.38 -2.98
C ASP A 62 21.83 0.65 -4.37
N PRO A 63 22.83 1.55 -4.48
CA PRO A 63 23.53 1.82 -5.73
C PRO A 63 24.04 0.57 -6.47
N ALA A 64 24.46 -0.47 -5.76
CA ALA A 64 24.89 -1.73 -6.36
C ALA A 64 23.75 -2.47 -7.09
N LEU A 65 22.54 -2.43 -6.54
CA LEU A 65 21.34 -2.99 -7.20
C LEU A 65 20.99 -2.19 -8.45
N VAL A 66 21.15 -0.86 -8.40
CA VAL A 66 20.94 0.02 -9.57
C VAL A 66 21.89 -0.35 -10.70
N GLU A 67 23.19 -0.54 -10.41
CA GLU A 67 24.18 -0.93 -11.42
C GLU A 67 23.88 -2.31 -12.03
N LEU A 68 23.48 -3.27 -11.21
CA LEU A 68 23.07 -4.59 -11.70
C LEU A 68 21.89 -4.50 -12.68
N VAL A 69 20.88 -3.68 -12.37
CA VAL A 69 19.72 -3.51 -13.25
C VAL A 69 20.10 -2.71 -14.51
N ARG A 70 20.99 -1.72 -14.42
CA ARG A 70 21.55 -1.03 -15.59
C ARG A 70 22.26 -1.99 -16.53
N GLU A 71 23.03 -2.94 -16.00
CA GLU A 71 23.68 -3.97 -16.80
C GLU A 71 22.66 -4.92 -17.44
N LYS A 72 21.68 -5.43 -16.67
CA LYS A 72 20.65 -6.33 -17.19
C LYS A 72 19.74 -5.69 -18.24
N THR A 73 19.53 -4.38 -18.15
CA THR A 73 18.71 -3.61 -19.10
C THR A 73 19.54 -2.98 -20.22
N ARG A 74 20.87 -3.22 -20.24
CA ARG A 74 21.78 -2.71 -21.27
C ARG A 74 21.37 -3.26 -22.63
N GLY A 75 21.07 -2.36 -23.56
CA GLY A 75 20.61 -2.71 -24.91
C GLY A 75 19.11 -3.00 -25.02
N ALA A 76 18.36 -3.04 -23.91
CA ALA A 76 16.91 -3.14 -23.99
C ALA A 76 16.30 -1.86 -24.60
N PRO A 77 15.45 -1.98 -25.65
CA PRO A 77 14.76 -0.84 -26.25
C PRO A 77 13.94 -0.06 -25.22
N ALA A 78 13.80 1.24 -25.43
CA ALA A 78 12.97 2.08 -24.57
C ALA A 78 11.50 1.59 -24.52
N GLY A 79 10.80 1.97 -23.46
CA GLY A 79 9.39 1.65 -23.28
C GLY A 79 9.13 0.25 -22.70
N ARG A 80 8.16 -0.48 -23.25
CA ARG A 80 7.70 -1.77 -22.69
C ARG A 80 8.77 -2.84 -22.64
N ALA A 81 9.73 -2.84 -23.57
CA ALA A 81 10.82 -3.82 -23.56
C ALA A 81 11.76 -3.60 -22.37
N ARG A 82 12.13 -2.35 -22.08
CA ARG A 82 12.89 -1.99 -20.88
C ARG A 82 12.11 -2.27 -19.59
N LEU A 83 10.81 -1.97 -19.58
CA LEU A 83 9.91 -2.30 -18.47
C LEU A 83 9.97 -3.79 -18.14
N ALA A 84 9.79 -4.65 -19.15
CA ALA A 84 9.85 -6.10 -19.00
C ALA A 84 11.22 -6.58 -18.48
N ALA A 85 12.32 -6.04 -19.03
CA ALA A 85 13.67 -6.39 -18.57
C ALA A 85 13.92 -6.03 -17.09
N ILE A 86 13.33 -4.94 -16.59
CA ILE A 86 13.39 -4.60 -15.16
C ILE A 86 12.56 -5.59 -14.35
N VAL A 87 11.34 -5.91 -14.79
CA VAL A 87 10.49 -6.92 -14.12
C VAL A 87 11.21 -8.26 -14.01
N ASP A 88 11.86 -8.70 -15.07
CA ASP A 88 12.65 -9.95 -15.09
C ASP A 88 13.86 -9.90 -14.14
N ALA A 89 14.39 -8.70 -13.84
CA ALA A 89 15.48 -8.55 -12.87
C ALA A 89 14.99 -8.62 -11.41
N VAL A 90 13.73 -8.25 -11.17
CA VAL A 90 13.09 -8.19 -9.84
C VAL A 90 12.15 -9.36 -9.58
N LEU A 91 12.34 -10.49 -10.27
CA LEU A 91 11.56 -11.70 -10.02
C LEU A 91 11.63 -12.09 -8.54
N VAL A 92 10.46 -12.03 -7.89
CA VAL A 92 10.26 -12.20 -6.45
C VAL A 92 9.08 -13.15 -6.24
N LYS A 93 9.22 -14.10 -5.32
CA LYS A 93 8.14 -14.98 -4.89
C LYS A 93 7.16 -14.20 -4.01
N HIS A 94 5.88 -14.18 -4.37
CA HIS A 94 4.86 -13.54 -3.56
C HIS A 94 4.71 -14.22 -2.19
N ASP A 95 4.87 -13.46 -1.11
CA ASP A 95 4.79 -13.92 0.29
C ASP A 95 4.13 -12.85 1.18
N LEU A 96 2.86 -13.07 1.55
CA LEU A 96 2.06 -12.15 2.38
C LEU A 96 2.59 -12.01 3.83
N GLY A 97 3.50 -12.88 4.25
CA GLY A 97 4.15 -12.81 5.56
C GLY A 97 5.42 -11.95 5.60
N VAL A 98 5.84 -11.39 4.46
CA VAL A 98 7.10 -10.63 4.34
C VAL A 98 6.83 -9.26 3.72
N THR A 99 6.76 -8.23 4.56
CA THR A 99 6.83 -6.82 4.13
C THR A 99 8.20 -6.24 4.49
N ALA A 100 8.99 -5.86 3.50
CA ALA A 100 10.37 -5.42 3.69
C ALA A 100 10.83 -4.42 2.62
N ASP A 101 11.90 -3.67 2.91
CA ASP A 101 12.56 -2.81 1.94
C ASP A 101 13.08 -3.55 0.70
N ALA A 102 13.42 -2.76 -0.32
CA ALA A 102 13.94 -3.23 -1.60
C ALA A 102 15.15 -4.17 -1.48
N SER A 103 16.11 -3.84 -0.63
CA SER A 103 17.34 -4.62 -0.49
C SER A 103 17.04 -6.03 0.01
N ARG A 104 16.26 -6.14 1.08
CA ARG A 104 15.87 -7.43 1.64
C ARG A 104 15.00 -8.25 0.70
N VAL A 105 14.04 -7.62 0.01
CA VAL A 105 13.18 -8.30 -0.99
C VAL A 105 14.03 -8.86 -2.13
N PHE A 106 15.02 -8.09 -2.59
CA PHE A 106 15.90 -8.49 -3.67
C PHE A 106 16.81 -9.65 -3.27
N GLU A 107 17.38 -9.62 -2.07
CA GLU A 107 18.25 -10.67 -1.53
C GLU A 107 17.47 -11.96 -1.27
N GLU A 108 16.34 -11.88 -0.56
CA GLU A 108 15.55 -13.05 -0.18
C GLU A 108 14.68 -13.59 -1.32
N ARG A 109 14.54 -12.83 -2.41
CA ARG A 109 13.67 -13.14 -3.57
C ARG A 109 12.23 -13.44 -3.16
N ARG A 110 11.74 -12.80 -2.10
CA ARG A 110 10.36 -12.93 -1.61
C ARG A 110 9.86 -11.63 -0.99
N GLY A 111 8.55 -11.40 -1.09
CA GLY A 111 7.89 -10.23 -0.53
C GLY A 111 6.42 -10.15 -0.94
N ASP A 112 5.66 -9.32 -0.23
CA ASP A 112 4.28 -9.01 -0.58
C ASP A 112 4.18 -8.05 -1.79
N CYS A 113 2.95 -7.64 -2.13
CA CYS A 113 2.71 -6.77 -3.29
C CYS A 113 3.35 -5.39 -3.13
N ILE A 114 3.26 -4.75 -1.96
CA ILE A 114 3.84 -3.41 -1.75
C ILE A 114 5.37 -3.46 -1.76
N SER A 115 5.99 -4.51 -1.23
CA SER A 115 7.44 -4.65 -1.16
C SER A 115 8.03 -4.92 -2.55
N ALA A 116 7.45 -5.86 -3.31
CA ALA A 116 7.87 -6.13 -4.69
C ALA A 116 7.64 -4.92 -5.61
N THR A 117 6.51 -4.22 -5.45
CA THR A 117 6.22 -3.00 -6.20
C THR A 117 7.20 -1.88 -5.85
N SER A 118 7.57 -1.73 -4.58
CA SER A 118 8.53 -0.69 -4.14
C SER A 118 9.92 -0.94 -4.70
N LEU A 119 10.41 -2.19 -4.65
CA LEU A 119 11.65 -2.60 -5.31
C LEU A 119 11.63 -2.25 -6.81
N PHE A 120 10.56 -2.63 -7.50
CA PHE A 120 10.39 -2.33 -8.92
C PHE A 120 10.38 -0.82 -9.21
N VAL A 121 9.59 -0.04 -8.45
CA VAL A 121 9.46 1.41 -8.66
C VAL A 121 10.79 2.10 -8.45
N GLY A 122 11.50 1.79 -7.35
CA GLY A 122 12.81 2.38 -7.08
C GLY A 122 13.81 2.07 -8.19
N LEU A 123 13.90 0.81 -8.63
CA LEU A 123 14.81 0.40 -9.69
C LEU A 123 14.47 1.04 -11.05
N ALA A 124 13.19 1.06 -11.42
CA ALA A 124 12.75 1.65 -12.67
C ALA A 124 13.03 3.15 -12.72
N ARG A 125 12.78 3.88 -11.62
CA ARG A 125 13.12 5.30 -11.51
C ARG A 125 14.63 5.53 -11.56
N ALA A 126 15.44 4.68 -10.92
CA ALA A 126 16.90 4.79 -10.94
C ALA A 126 17.53 4.62 -12.34
N VAL A 127 16.81 4.01 -13.27
CA VAL A 127 17.18 3.89 -14.69
C VAL A 127 16.39 4.82 -15.62
N GLY A 128 15.75 5.85 -15.05
CA GLY A 128 15.11 6.94 -15.78
C GLY A 128 13.71 6.63 -16.32
N MET A 129 13.02 5.63 -15.76
CA MET A 129 11.62 5.36 -16.12
C MET A 129 10.66 6.08 -15.17
N GLU A 130 9.73 6.83 -15.75
CA GLU A 130 8.63 7.48 -15.04
C GLU A 130 7.55 6.44 -14.69
N VAL A 131 7.74 5.76 -13.57
CA VAL A 131 6.76 4.83 -13.00
C VAL A 131 6.13 5.39 -11.73
N VAL A 132 4.88 5.03 -11.52
CA VAL A 132 4.02 5.60 -10.49
C VAL A 132 3.39 4.46 -9.68
N PHE A 133 3.17 4.68 -8.39
CA PHE A 133 2.36 3.76 -7.60
C PHE A 133 0.90 3.91 -7.96
N VAL A 134 0.20 2.78 -8.09
CA VAL A 134 -1.25 2.75 -8.26
C VAL A 134 -1.85 1.74 -7.30
N GLU A 135 -3.08 2.03 -6.89
CA GLU A 135 -3.86 1.19 -6.00
C GLU A 135 -5.11 0.70 -6.74
N ALA A 136 -5.44 -0.57 -6.57
CA ALA A 136 -6.70 -1.13 -7.04
C ALA A 136 -7.87 -0.59 -6.20
N VAL A 137 -8.91 -0.09 -6.87
CA VAL A 137 -10.10 0.49 -6.21
C VAL A 137 -11.26 -0.50 -6.26
N GLY A 138 -11.88 -0.77 -5.12
CA GLY A 138 -13.07 -1.62 -5.00
C GLY A 138 -12.79 -3.11 -4.89
N ILE A 139 -11.52 -3.50 -4.66
CA ILE A 139 -11.13 -4.81 -4.15
C ILE A 139 -10.59 -4.55 -2.75
N GLU A 140 -11.35 -4.94 -1.75
CA GLU A 140 -10.99 -4.81 -0.34
C GLU A 140 -10.75 -6.22 0.20
N ASP A 141 -9.50 -6.56 0.46
CA ASP A 141 -9.18 -7.76 1.22
C ASP A 141 -9.38 -7.43 2.70
N VAL A 142 -10.54 -7.83 3.21
CA VAL A 142 -10.86 -7.78 4.63
C VAL A 142 -10.36 -9.07 5.27
N SER A 143 -9.26 -9.00 6.02
CA SER A 143 -8.91 -10.10 6.92
C SER A 143 -9.61 -9.87 8.25
N ALA A 144 -10.56 -10.75 8.58
CA ALA A 144 -11.15 -10.81 9.90
C ALA A 144 -10.17 -11.53 10.84
N GLU A 145 -9.36 -10.79 11.59
CA GLU A 145 -8.60 -11.34 12.72
C GLU A 145 -9.31 -10.95 14.03
N GLU A 146 -9.69 -11.96 14.81
CA GLU A 146 -10.17 -11.83 16.20
C GLU A 146 -11.03 -10.58 16.47
N SER A 147 -12.11 -10.43 15.71
CA SER A 147 -13.15 -9.39 15.82
C SER A 147 -12.85 -7.99 15.25
N LEU A 148 -11.83 -7.78 14.41
CA LEU A 148 -11.58 -6.47 13.77
C LEU A 148 -11.21 -6.61 12.28
N ASP A 149 -11.82 -5.76 11.44
CA ASP A 149 -11.51 -5.66 10.02
C ASP A 149 -10.23 -4.83 9.84
N ILE A 150 -9.15 -5.48 9.40
CA ILE A 150 -7.89 -4.83 9.00
C ILE A 150 -7.81 -4.87 7.48
N TYR A 151 -7.58 -3.69 6.89
CA TYR A 151 -7.58 -3.53 5.43
C TYR A 151 -6.17 -3.46 4.86
N HIS A 152 -5.94 -4.31 3.86
CA HIS A 152 -4.81 -4.20 2.93
C HIS A 152 -5.37 -3.90 1.55
N ARG A 153 -4.82 -2.88 0.90
CA ARG A 153 -5.19 -2.52 -0.47
C ARG A 153 -4.10 -2.98 -1.40
N HIS A 154 -4.49 -3.46 -2.57
CA HIS A 154 -3.54 -4.01 -3.53
C HIS A 154 -2.83 -2.89 -4.27
N VAL A 155 -1.51 -2.84 -4.11
CA VAL A 155 -0.63 -1.83 -4.72
C VAL A 155 0.12 -2.45 -5.90
N MET A 156 0.19 -1.69 -6.98
CA MET A 156 0.87 -2.01 -8.23
C MET A 156 1.66 -0.80 -8.70
N ALA A 157 2.41 -0.96 -9.79
CA ALA A 157 3.02 0.16 -10.51
C ALA A 157 2.32 0.38 -11.85
N ALA A 158 2.37 1.61 -12.35
CA ALA A 158 1.96 1.93 -13.70
C ALA A 158 3.04 2.73 -14.44
N TRP A 159 3.16 2.49 -15.74
CA TRP A 159 4.08 3.19 -16.63
C TRP A 159 3.36 3.69 -17.89
N GLY A 160 3.63 4.93 -18.28
CA GLY A 160 3.08 5.57 -19.48
C GLY A 160 1.75 6.28 -19.27
N PRO A 161 1.26 7.01 -20.28
CA PRO A 161 0.13 7.92 -20.14
C PRO A 161 -1.20 7.17 -20.00
N SER A 162 -2.10 7.69 -19.16
CA SER A 162 -3.52 7.33 -19.22
C SER A 162 -4.11 7.75 -20.59
N PRO A 163 -5.00 6.97 -21.23
CA PRO A 163 -5.60 5.69 -20.82
C PRO A 163 -4.85 4.49 -21.45
N ARG A 164 -3.53 4.55 -21.64
CA ARG A 164 -2.72 3.47 -22.24
C ARG A 164 -1.62 2.98 -21.29
N ALA A 165 -1.74 3.32 -20.01
CA ALA A 165 -0.78 2.96 -18.98
C ALA A 165 -0.63 1.45 -18.93
N THR A 166 0.62 1.02 -18.82
CA THR A 166 0.97 -0.38 -18.63
C THR A 166 1.05 -0.63 -17.13
N LEU A 167 0.17 -1.49 -16.62
CA LEU A 167 0.25 -1.92 -15.23
C LEU A 167 1.32 -2.99 -15.06
N VAL A 168 2.03 -2.91 -13.93
CA VAL A 168 2.96 -3.92 -13.45
C VAL A 168 2.44 -4.41 -12.11
N ASP A 169 1.91 -5.63 -12.12
CA ASP A 169 1.34 -6.28 -10.94
C ASP A 169 2.19 -7.49 -10.55
N PHE A 170 2.58 -7.53 -9.27
CA PHE A 170 3.35 -8.62 -8.65
C PHE A 170 2.45 -9.61 -7.89
N ASN A 171 1.12 -9.49 -8.01
CA ASN A 171 0.14 -10.41 -7.43
C ASN A 171 -0.28 -11.53 -8.42
N ARG A 172 -0.51 -12.71 -7.86
CA ARG A 172 -0.84 -13.97 -8.55
C ARG A 172 -2.34 -14.18 -8.75
N ILE A 173 -3.18 -13.41 -8.07
CA ILE A 173 -4.62 -13.65 -8.12
C ILE A 173 -5.12 -13.14 -9.47
N GLY A 174 -5.81 -14.00 -10.22
CA GLY A 174 -6.46 -13.68 -11.50
C GLY A 174 -7.62 -12.69 -11.33
N THR A 175 -7.39 -11.62 -10.60
CA THR A 175 -8.34 -10.59 -10.25
C THR A 175 -8.44 -9.63 -11.42
N GLU A 176 -9.64 -9.51 -11.99
CA GLU A 176 -9.92 -8.45 -12.95
C GLU A 176 -10.01 -7.13 -12.18
N TYR A 177 -8.99 -6.27 -12.31
CA TYR A 177 -9.06 -4.91 -11.79
C TYR A 177 -9.98 -4.08 -12.66
N VAL A 178 -11.03 -3.53 -12.06
CA VAL A 178 -12.03 -2.70 -12.75
C VAL A 178 -11.68 -1.21 -12.66
N ARG A 179 -10.98 -0.80 -11.60
CA ARG A 179 -10.59 0.59 -11.33
C ARG A 179 -9.26 0.65 -10.58
N PHE A 180 -8.50 1.69 -10.85
CA PHE A 180 -7.26 2.00 -10.14
C PHE A 180 -7.14 3.51 -9.90
N ARG A 181 -6.35 3.89 -8.91
CA ARG A 181 -6.04 5.27 -8.55
C ARG A 181 -4.53 5.44 -8.43
N VAL A 182 -4.00 6.52 -8.99
CA VAL A 182 -2.59 6.89 -8.80
C VAL A 182 -2.39 7.39 -7.37
N MET A 183 -1.30 6.97 -6.75
CA MET A 183 -0.90 7.36 -5.41
C MET A 183 0.33 8.25 -5.44
N SER A 184 0.45 9.13 -4.46
CA SER A 184 1.72 9.78 -4.14
C SER A 184 2.71 8.79 -3.51
N ASP A 185 4.00 9.15 -3.50
CA ASP A 185 5.02 8.33 -2.85
C ASP A 185 4.81 8.25 -1.31
N LEU A 186 4.18 9.25 -0.70
CA LEU A 186 3.82 9.25 0.72
C LEU A 186 2.66 8.29 1.02
N GLU A 187 1.66 8.23 0.16
CA GLU A 187 0.59 7.23 0.29
C GLU A 187 1.14 5.82 0.13
N ALA A 188 2.01 5.58 -0.87
CA ALA A 188 2.68 4.29 -1.02
C ALA A 188 3.50 3.91 0.21
N LEU A 189 4.19 4.88 0.82
CA LEU A 189 4.89 4.69 2.09
C LEU A 189 3.94 4.38 3.25
N ALA A 190 2.79 5.07 3.33
CA ALA A 190 1.76 4.78 4.33
C ALA A 190 1.20 3.36 4.17
N HIS A 191 0.98 2.89 2.93
CA HIS A 191 0.59 1.50 2.65
C HIS A 191 1.63 0.50 3.17
N PHE A 192 2.91 0.77 2.93
CA PHE A 192 4.00 -0.09 3.38
C PHE A 192 4.03 -0.23 4.91
N HIS A 193 4.03 0.90 5.64
CA HIS A 193 4.03 0.87 7.10
C HIS A 193 2.74 0.28 7.66
N ASN A 194 1.58 0.52 7.05
CA ASN A 194 0.33 -0.11 7.44
C ASN A 194 0.39 -1.65 7.31
N THR A 195 0.97 -2.17 6.23
CA THR A 195 1.11 -3.63 6.07
C THR A 195 2.10 -4.22 7.08
N GLN A 196 3.19 -3.52 7.40
CA GLN A 196 4.07 -3.92 8.51
C GLN A 196 3.34 -3.91 9.86
N GLY A 197 2.49 -2.91 10.11
CA GLY A 197 1.67 -2.81 11.33
C GLY A 197 0.73 -4.00 11.48
N TYR A 198 0.08 -4.42 10.40
CA TYR A 198 -0.72 -5.65 10.38
C TYR A 198 0.13 -6.89 10.67
N GLN A 199 1.26 -7.07 10.00
CA GLN A 199 2.16 -8.21 10.27
C GLN A 199 2.67 -8.21 11.71
N ALA A 200 2.83 -7.06 12.36
CA ALA A 200 3.14 -6.97 13.77
C ALA A 200 1.95 -7.41 14.64
N LEU A 201 0.71 -7.01 14.33
CA LEU A 201 -0.50 -7.48 15.01
C LEU A 201 -0.66 -9.01 14.96
N ARG A 202 -0.33 -9.63 13.82
CA ARG A 202 -0.34 -11.09 13.63
C ARG A 202 0.67 -11.82 14.49
N ARG A 203 1.76 -11.14 14.85
CA ARG A 203 2.80 -11.62 15.75
C ARG A 203 2.55 -11.23 17.21
N ASP A 204 1.40 -10.62 17.50
CA ASP A 204 1.04 -10.03 18.79
C ASP A 204 2.03 -8.97 19.30
N ASP A 205 2.81 -8.37 18.39
CA ASP A 205 3.70 -7.26 18.70
C ASP A 205 2.93 -5.94 18.62
N LEU A 206 2.16 -5.67 19.67
CA LEU A 206 1.26 -4.51 19.74
C LEU A 206 2.01 -3.18 19.72
N ALA A 207 3.23 -3.14 20.26
CA ALA A 207 4.05 -1.93 20.30
C ALA A 207 4.52 -1.55 18.89
N GLU A 208 5.05 -2.52 18.13
CA GLU A 208 5.45 -2.27 16.75
C GLU A 208 4.24 -1.98 15.85
N ALA A 209 3.13 -2.70 16.05
CA ALA A 209 1.89 -2.44 15.31
C ALA A 209 1.42 -0.99 15.47
N ARG A 210 1.30 -0.52 16.72
CA ARG A 210 0.92 0.86 17.02
C ARG A 210 1.87 1.85 16.34
N ARG A 211 3.19 1.67 16.50
CA ARG A 211 4.20 2.55 15.92
C ARG A 211 4.05 2.64 14.40
N ARG A 212 3.88 1.51 13.71
CA ARG A 212 3.73 1.44 12.25
C ARG A 212 2.45 2.10 11.75
N PHE A 213 1.32 1.93 12.47
CA PHE A 213 0.08 2.63 12.10
C PHE A 213 0.14 4.13 12.37
N GLU A 214 0.80 4.57 13.45
CA GLU A 214 1.03 6.00 13.70
C GLU A 214 1.87 6.63 12.57
N ILE A 215 2.91 5.95 12.10
CA ILE A 215 3.67 6.38 10.91
C ILE A 215 2.75 6.49 9.69
N ALA A 216 1.95 5.46 9.39
CA ALA A 216 1.05 5.47 8.23
C ALA A 216 0.05 6.64 8.29
N VAL A 217 -0.54 6.91 9.45
CA VAL A 217 -1.48 8.02 9.67
C VAL A 217 -0.78 9.38 9.54
N ALA A 218 0.44 9.51 10.04
CA ALA A 218 1.21 10.75 9.93
C ALA A 218 1.58 11.06 8.47
N LEU A 219 1.93 10.03 7.70
CA LEU A 219 2.31 10.16 6.29
C LEU A 219 1.13 10.53 5.40
N ALA A 220 -0.03 9.90 5.61
CA ALA A 220 -1.22 10.09 4.78
C ALA A 220 -2.48 10.18 5.67
N PRO A 221 -2.70 11.33 6.32
CA PRO A 221 -3.78 11.49 7.28
C PRO A 221 -5.16 11.34 6.63
N GLU A 222 -5.35 11.61 5.35
CA GLU A 222 -6.63 11.45 4.66
C GLU A 222 -7.11 9.99 4.52
N LEU A 223 -6.23 9.00 4.76
CA LEU A 223 -6.56 7.59 4.56
C LEU A 223 -7.36 7.04 5.75
N ALA A 224 -8.67 6.92 5.57
CA ALA A 224 -9.60 6.41 6.60
C ALA A 224 -9.19 5.02 7.13
N TRP A 225 -8.75 4.12 6.26
CA TRP A 225 -8.30 2.78 6.64
C TRP A 225 -7.06 2.80 7.54
N ALA A 226 -6.15 3.76 7.36
CA ALA A 226 -4.94 3.86 8.20
C ALA A 226 -5.32 4.23 9.63
N ARG A 227 -6.23 5.20 9.78
CA ARG A 227 -6.77 5.60 11.09
C ARG A 227 -7.57 4.49 11.75
N ASN A 228 -8.37 3.76 10.98
CA ASN A 228 -9.09 2.60 11.49
C ASN A 228 -8.13 1.55 12.06
N ASN A 229 -7.06 1.23 11.34
CA ASN A 229 -6.08 0.24 11.79
C ASN A 229 -5.29 0.73 13.02
N LEU A 230 -5.01 2.04 13.12
CA LEU A 230 -4.49 2.63 14.36
C LEU A 230 -5.47 2.43 15.54
N GLY A 231 -6.75 2.70 15.33
CA GLY A 231 -7.79 2.48 16.35
C GLY A 231 -7.88 1.02 16.81
N VAL A 232 -7.71 0.08 15.87
CA VAL A 232 -7.61 -1.36 16.15
C VAL A 232 -6.43 -1.67 17.09
N ALA A 233 -5.23 -1.16 16.79
CA ALA A 233 -4.05 -1.37 17.62
C ALA A 233 -4.21 -0.74 19.01
N LEU A 234 -4.71 0.51 19.08
CA LEU A 234 -4.95 1.22 20.33
C LEU A 234 -5.93 0.47 21.23
N ARG A 235 -7.04 -0.05 20.66
CA ARG A 235 -8.00 -0.89 21.38
C ARG A 235 -7.33 -2.14 21.96
N ARG A 236 -6.48 -2.82 21.19
CA ARG A 236 -5.76 -4.02 21.67
C ARG A 236 -4.78 -3.70 22.80
N THR A 237 -4.19 -2.50 22.79
CA THR A 237 -3.33 -2.02 23.90
C THR A 237 -4.09 -1.49 25.11
N GLY A 238 -5.43 -1.45 25.08
CA GLY A 238 -6.26 -0.91 26.16
C GLY A 238 -6.40 0.62 26.17
N ASP A 239 -5.84 1.31 25.17
CA ASP A 239 -5.95 2.76 24.99
C ASP A 239 -7.29 3.12 24.31
N LEU A 240 -8.37 2.88 25.05
CA LEU A 240 -9.74 2.91 24.49
C LEU A 240 -10.17 4.31 24.05
N GLU A 241 -9.71 5.36 24.74
CA GLU A 241 -10.04 6.75 24.41
C GLU A 241 -9.45 7.15 23.06
N ASN A 242 -8.16 6.88 22.84
CA ASN A 242 -7.52 7.17 21.55
C ASN A 242 -8.01 6.24 20.44
N ALA A 243 -8.42 5.00 20.77
CA ALA A 243 -9.06 4.12 19.80
C ALA A 243 -10.38 4.70 19.27
N GLU A 244 -11.26 5.17 20.16
CA GLU A 244 -12.51 5.83 19.79
C GLU A 244 -12.28 7.08 18.93
N ALA A 245 -11.31 7.92 19.32
CA ALA A 245 -10.93 9.09 18.53
C ALA A 245 -10.45 8.70 17.12
N SER A 246 -9.64 7.65 17.00
CA SER A 246 -9.12 7.17 15.72
C SER A 246 -10.23 6.65 14.81
N PHE A 247 -11.19 5.88 15.33
CA PHE A 247 -12.35 5.43 14.54
C PHE A 247 -13.23 6.59 14.09
N ARG A 248 -13.51 7.58 14.96
CA ARG A 248 -14.25 8.78 14.56
C ARG A 248 -13.54 9.60 13.50
N GLN A 249 -12.22 9.72 13.57
CA GLN A 249 -11.44 10.40 12.55
C GLN A 249 -11.40 9.61 11.23
N ALA A 250 -11.44 8.27 11.27
CA ALA A 250 -11.61 7.44 10.07
C ALA A 250 -12.97 7.72 9.41
N ILE A 251 -14.05 7.73 10.19
CA ILE A 251 -15.41 8.08 9.73
C ILE A 251 -15.44 9.51 9.15
N SER A 252 -14.75 10.46 9.78
CA SER A 252 -14.71 11.85 9.31
C SER A 252 -13.97 11.98 7.98
N ALA A 253 -12.96 11.16 7.75
CA ALA A 253 -12.18 11.15 6.51
C ALA A 253 -12.94 10.47 5.36
N ASP A 254 -13.64 9.39 5.65
CA ASP A 254 -14.52 8.71 4.70
C ASP A 254 -15.82 8.27 5.40
N PRO A 255 -16.91 9.06 5.28
CA PRO A 255 -18.19 8.72 5.89
C PRO A 255 -18.83 7.45 5.33
N ALA A 256 -18.34 6.91 4.21
CA ALA A 256 -18.81 5.66 3.62
C ALA A 256 -17.96 4.44 4.07
N TYR A 257 -16.96 4.65 4.94
CA TYR A 257 -16.08 3.58 5.41
C TYR A 257 -16.70 2.77 6.55
N SER A 258 -17.58 1.84 6.16
CA SER A 258 -18.41 0.99 7.04
C SER A 258 -17.65 0.31 8.18
N SER A 259 -16.44 -0.19 7.94
CA SER A 259 -15.67 -0.88 8.98
C SER A 259 -15.25 0.01 10.14
N ALA A 260 -15.06 1.33 9.94
CA ALA A 260 -14.80 2.22 11.07
C ALA A 260 -16.03 2.36 11.98
N TYR A 261 -17.24 2.36 11.42
CA TYR A 261 -18.48 2.32 12.21
C TYR A 261 -18.62 0.99 12.94
N ALA A 262 -18.37 -0.14 12.27
CA ALA A 262 -18.42 -1.46 12.89
C ALA A 262 -17.41 -1.61 14.04
N ASN A 263 -16.18 -1.13 13.85
CA ASN A 263 -15.12 -1.14 14.86
C ASN A 263 -15.46 -0.23 16.05
N LEU A 264 -15.99 0.97 15.78
CA LEU A 264 -16.45 1.89 16.83
C LEU A 264 -17.62 1.30 17.63
N ALA A 265 -18.61 0.69 16.97
CA ALA A 265 -19.71 0.04 17.65
C ALA A 265 -19.23 -1.06 18.61
N ARG A 266 -18.31 -1.92 18.17
CA ARG A 266 -17.73 -2.98 19.02
C ARG A 266 -16.97 -2.42 20.22
N LEU A 267 -16.23 -1.31 20.05
CA LEU A 267 -15.57 -0.61 21.14
C LEU A 267 -16.57 -0.09 22.18
N LEU A 268 -17.64 0.57 21.72
CA LEU A 268 -18.68 1.15 22.57
C LEU A 268 -19.47 0.09 23.35
N GLU A 269 -19.73 -1.07 22.76
CA GLU A 269 -20.34 -2.20 23.47
C GLU A 269 -19.46 -2.73 24.60
N GLY A 270 -18.15 -2.85 24.37
CA GLY A 270 -17.19 -3.22 25.41
C GLY A 270 -17.19 -2.25 26.59
N GLN A 271 -17.50 -0.98 26.32
CA GLN A 271 -17.70 0.07 27.33
C GLN A 271 -19.14 0.17 27.87
N ARG A 272 -20.05 -0.72 27.45
CA ARG A 272 -21.48 -0.74 27.81
C ARG A 272 -22.27 0.51 27.38
N ARG A 273 -21.79 1.23 26.37
CA ARG A 273 -22.48 2.39 25.74
C ARG A 273 -23.39 1.93 24.61
N PHE A 274 -24.42 1.15 24.96
CA PHE A 274 -25.22 0.39 24.00
C PHE A 274 -26.03 1.24 23.02
N ASP A 275 -26.52 2.41 23.44
CA ASP A 275 -27.31 3.29 22.58
C ASP A 275 -26.44 3.90 21.47
N GLU A 276 -25.24 4.36 21.82
CA GLU A 276 -24.26 4.86 20.84
C GLU A 276 -23.77 3.75 19.91
N ALA A 277 -23.53 2.54 20.44
CA ALA A 277 -23.14 1.40 19.63
C ALA A 277 -24.21 1.01 18.60
N ARG A 278 -25.49 1.06 18.98
CA ARG A 278 -26.62 0.81 18.07
C ARG A 278 -26.63 1.84 16.94
N ALA A 279 -26.49 3.12 17.26
CA ALA A 279 -26.45 4.18 16.26
C ALA A 279 -25.31 3.97 15.25
N MET A 280 -24.13 3.55 15.72
CA MET A 280 -23.00 3.28 14.81
C MET A 280 -23.27 2.06 13.91
N ARG A 281 -23.94 1.01 14.40
CA ARG A 281 -24.31 -0.15 13.56
C ARG A 281 -25.32 0.18 12.48
N GLU A 282 -26.21 1.13 12.73
CA GLU A 282 -27.19 1.58 11.73
C GLU A 282 -26.53 2.37 10.59
N LEU A 283 -25.31 2.87 10.81
CA LEU A 283 -24.51 3.62 9.84
C LEU A 283 -23.43 2.79 9.13
N ALA A 284 -23.15 1.56 9.60
CA ALA A 284 -22.16 0.65 9.04
C ALA A 284 -22.71 -0.09 7.82
#